data_AF-A0A2E6VSZ7-F1
#
_entry.id   AF-A0A2E6VSZ7-F1
#
_cell.length_a   1.000
_cell.length_b   1.000
_cell.length_c   1.000
_cell.angle_alpha   90.00
_cell.angle_beta   90.00
_cell.angle_gamma   90.00
#
_symmetry.space_group_name_H-M   'P 1'
#
loop_
_entity.id
_entity.type
_entity.pdbx_description
1 polymer ?
#
loop_
_entity_poly.entity_id
_entity_poly.type
_entity_poly.pdbx_seq_one_letter_code
_entity_poly.pdbx_strand_id
1 'polypeptide(L)'
;MKDKKLTDLDAQFGDVHNFGRQTHQIEIEGKPFFKKHRNLLWEELLVGESSSLLPLLSRTLGESAARGAMGLRFSKEKNDHLGHVERFEGFLGIEEIPRDSLYYFNVGKQIAYFMALGITDILLENTKLHRGGIQLIDVECVLSNTIAIEESSLLPYPEDDFDGQYGLFPLIYGVKEPALFGHLALGLADGLISIAQHHQELVQELETALNSTATPPLVRVLMRATSEYDLFLRKDIMPQVPFTPCEQEQLDRGDVPYFFKHMGDHRIQYYKDAQYNTEFSTVRPSRKGFSLSQTGFYPKQIVAPPRLNFLLKRSLRSLRYWTSIGSKYPFSFASKRTTIELKEKRANITFDDYYSENFAI
;
A
#
# COMPACT_ATOMS: atom_id res chain seq x y z
N MET A 1 10.06 13.08 33.99
CA MET A 1 9.27 12.20 33.10
C MET A 1 9.23 10.86 33.79
N LYS A 2 8.05 10.40 34.23
CA LYS A 2 7.89 9.10 34.90
C LYS A 2 8.17 7.99 33.88
N ASP A 3 8.88 6.95 34.29
CA ASP A 3 9.18 5.79 33.46
C ASP A 3 7.89 5.20 32.90
N LYS A 4 7.76 5.17 31.57
CA LYS A 4 6.64 4.50 30.90
C LYS A 4 6.79 3.01 31.14
N LYS A 5 5.83 2.42 31.86
CA LYS A 5 5.82 0.97 32.11
C LYS A 5 5.38 0.28 30.82
N LEU A 6 6.34 -0.31 30.11
CA LEU A 6 6.05 -1.27 29.03
C LEU A 6 5.70 -2.61 29.68
N THR A 7 4.57 -3.19 29.28
CA THR A 7 4.24 -4.58 29.56
C THR A 7 4.12 -5.31 28.24
N ASP A 8 4.92 -6.37 28.07
CA ASP A 8 4.83 -7.26 26.92
C ASP A 8 3.53 -8.06 27.03
N LEU A 9 2.75 -8.07 25.95
CA LEU A 9 1.63 -8.98 25.78
C LEU A 9 2.15 -10.11 24.90
N ASP A 10 2.07 -11.36 25.36
CA ASP A 10 2.69 -12.56 24.74
C ASP A 10 2.17 -12.92 23.31
N ALA A 11 1.42 -12.04 22.66
CA ALA A 11 0.95 -12.24 21.30
C ALA A 11 2.01 -11.77 20.28
N GLN A 12 2.59 -12.75 19.57
CA GLN A 12 3.49 -12.55 18.43
C GLN A 12 2.68 -12.35 17.14
N PHE A 13 3.07 -11.36 16.31
CA PHE A 13 2.36 -10.99 15.08
C PHE A 13 3.32 -10.83 13.89
N GLY A 14 2.87 -11.26 12.70
CA GLY A 14 3.61 -11.12 11.44
C GLY A 14 4.74 -12.13 11.29
N ASP A 15 5.57 -11.96 10.27
CA ASP A 15 6.65 -12.90 9.97
C ASP A 15 7.89 -12.65 10.83
N VAL A 16 8.68 -13.72 10.99
CA VAL A 16 9.96 -13.67 11.68
C VAL A 16 11.03 -13.18 10.70
N HIS A 17 11.77 -12.14 11.06
CA HIS A 17 12.82 -11.55 10.25
C HIS A 17 14.05 -11.24 11.10
N ASN A 18 15.19 -11.02 10.44
CA ASN A 18 16.34 -10.32 11.03
C ASN A 18 16.77 -10.89 12.39
N PHE A 19 17.13 -12.17 12.42
CA PHE A 19 17.62 -12.89 13.60
C PHE A 19 16.51 -13.17 14.63
N GLY A 20 15.39 -13.73 14.17
CA GLY A 20 14.31 -14.18 15.04
C GLY A 20 13.40 -13.05 15.55
N ARG A 21 13.49 -11.84 15.01
CA ARG A 21 12.68 -10.70 15.44
C ARG A 21 11.32 -10.72 14.77
N GLN A 22 10.31 -10.28 15.49
CA GLN A 22 8.92 -10.28 15.03
C GLN A 22 8.22 -9.00 15.52
N THR A 23 7.01 -8.73 15.04
CA THR A 23 6.18 -7.65 15.62
C THR A 23 5.53 -8.17 16.89
N HIS A 24 5.59 -7.39 17.97
CA HIS A 24 5.01 -7.75 19.26
C HIS A 24 3.94 -6.74 19.65
N GLN A 25 2.87 -7.20 20.30
CA GLN A 25 1.94 -6.29 20.96
C GLN A 25 2.48 -5.94 22.35
N ILE A 26 2.50 -4.66 22.65
CA ILE A 26 2.92 -4.09 23.93
C ILE A 26 1.84 -3.14 24.43
N GLU A 27 1.86 -2.81 25.72
CA GLU A 27 1.02 -1.76 26.28
C GLU A 27 1.86 -0.52 26.60
N ILE A 28 1.38 0.66 26.19
CA ILE A 28 1.96 1.96 26.54
C ILE A 28 0.84 2.81 27.11
N GLU A 29 0.94 3.18 28.39
CA GLU A 29 -0.05 4.05 29.05
C GLU A 29 -1.49 3.49 28.97
N GLY A 30 -1.66 2.17 29.10
CA GLY A 30 -2.97 1.51 29.06
C GLY A 30 -3.54 1.30 27.65
N LYS A 31 -2.77 1.61 26.61
CA LYS A 31 -3.18 1.46 25.21
C LYS A 31 -2.35 0.39 24.50
N PRO A 32 -2.96 -0.43 23.63
CA PRO A 32 -2.24 -1.42 22.84
C PRO A 32 -1.44 -0.76 21.71
N PHE A 33 -0.16 -1.13 21.61
CA PHE A 33 0.73 -0.75 20.52
C PHE A 33 1.36 -1.99 19.90
N PHE A 34 1.73 -1.91 18.63
CA PHE A 34 2.60 -2.86 17.96
C PHE A 34 4.01 -2.32 17.91
N LYS A 35 4.95 -3.05 18.51
CA LYS A 35 6.38 -2.79 18.41
C LYS A 35 6.92 -3.45 17.15
N LYS A 36 7.26 -2.64 16.15
CA LYS A 36 7.93 -3.11 14.94
C LYS A 36 9.44 -3.00 15.13
N HIS A 37 10.18 -4.04 14.75
CA HIS A 37 11.63 -4.11 14.90
C HIS A 37 12.40 -3.41 13.75
N ARG A 38 11.79 -2.39 13.15
CA ARG A 38 12.30 -1.64 11.99
C ARG A 38 11.86 -0.18 12.04
N ASN A 39 12.47 0.63 11.18
CA ASN A 39 12.11 2.04 11.03
C ASN A 39 10.67 2.19 10.49
N LEU A 40 9.91 3.13 11.06
CA LEU A 40 8.53 3.45 10.71
C LEU A 40 8.37 4.74 9.90
N LEU A 41 9.47 5.27 9.34
CA LEU A 41 9.47 6.54 8.61
C LEU A 41 8.36 6.60 7.54
N TRP A 42 8.19 5.53 6.77
CA TRP A 42 7.17 5.49 5.73
C TRP A 42 5.76 5.44 6.29
N GLU A 43 5.51 4.64 7.32
CA GLU A 43 4.22 4.62 8.00
C GLU A 43 3.87 6.00 8.58
N GLU A 44 4.82 6.64 9.28
CA GLU A 44 4.64 7.97 9.86
C GLU A 44 4.37 9.04 8.79
N LEU A 45 5.14 9.01 7.70
CA LEU A 45 5.03 10.01 6.64
C LEU A 45 3.81 9.79 5.75
N LEU A 46 3.46 8.55 5.42
CA LEU A 46 2.46 8.28 4.38
C LEU A 46 1.07 8.00 4.94
N VAL A 47 0.96 7.48 6.15
CA VAL A 47 -0.32 7.04 6.74
C VAL A 47 -0.51 7.45 8.20
N GLY A 48 0.39 8.28 8.73
CA GLY A 48 0.29 8.81 10.08
C GLY A 48 -0.60 10.04 10.20
N GLU A 49 -1.36 10.12 11.29
CA GLU A 49 -2.26 11.25 11.56
C GLU A 49 -1.51 12.57 11.77
N SER A 50 -0.24 12.49 12.15
CA SER A 50 0.66 13.64 12.35
C SER A 50 1.58 13.89 11.16
N SER A 51 1.33 13.25 10.02
CA SER A 51 2.17 13.42 8.83
C SER A 51 2.14 14.86 8.32
N SER A 52 3.30 15.33 7.86
CA SER A 52 3.43 16.62 7.15
C SER A 52 2.68 16.66 5.82
N LEU A 53 2.35 15.50 5.24
CA LEU A 53 1.59 15.42 3.99
C LEU A 53 0.09 15.67 4.18
N LEU A 54 -0.44 15.51 5.40
CA LEU A 54 -1.88 15.57 5.65
C LEU A 54 -2.53 16.89 5.16
N PRO A 55 -1.98 18.09 5.44
CA PRO A 55 -2.58 19.34 4.96
C PRO A 55 -2.63 19.44 3.44
N LEU A 56 -1.62 18.94 2.72
CA LEU A 56 -1.62 18.89 1.26
C LEU A 56 -2.66 17.89 0.77
N LEU A 57 -2.66 16.67 1.32
CA LEU A 57 -3.60 15.62 0.92
C LEU A 57 -5.05 15.99 1.24
N SER A 58 -5.32 16.71 2.32
CA SER A 58 -6.65 17.26 2.60
C SER A 58 -7.14 18.22 1.52
N ARG A 59 -6.25 19.02 0.92
CA ARG A 59 -6.59 19.90 -0.22
C ARG A 59 -6.75 19.10 -1.51
N THR A 60 -5.88 18.12 -1.74
CA THR A 60 -5.82 17.35 -2.99
C THR A 60 -6.92 16.27 -3.07
N LEU A 61 -7.14 15.51 -2.01
CA LEU A 61 -8.11 14.41 -1.97
C LEU A 61 -9.44 14.83 -1.32
N GLY A 62 -9.41 15.87 -0.50
CA GLY A 62 -10.50 16.23 0.40
C GLY A 62 -10.28 15.67 1.80
N GLU A 63 -10.71 16.43 2.81
CA GLU A 63 -10.46 16.16 4.23
C GLU A 63 -10.84 14.73 4.66
N SER A 64 -12.01 14.24 4.22
CA SER A 64 -12.48 12.90 4.59
C SER A 64 -11.60 11.80 4.01
N ALA A 65 -11.20 11.90 2.75
CA ALA A 65 -10.37 10.89 2.10
C ALA A 65 -8.96 10.89 2.70
N ALA A 66 -8.37 12.07 2.92
CA ALA A 66 -7.03 12.22 3.49
C ALA A 66 -6.95 11.67 4.91
N ARG A 67 -7.85 12.09 5.81
CA ARG A 67 -7.89 11.55 7.19
C ARG A 67 -8.19 10.05 7.23
N GLY A 68 -8.97 9.56 6.25
CA GLY A 68 -9.24 8.13 6.14
C GLY A 68 -8.00 7.29 5.83
N ALA A 69 -7.07 7.81 5.03
CA ALA A 69 -5.79 7.14 4.74
C ALA A 69 -4.72 7.36 5.83
N MET A 70 -4.88 8.40 6.65
CA MET A 70 -3.84 8.91 7.55
C MET A 70 -4.30 8.89 9.01
N GLY A 71 -4.61 7.70 9.53
CA GLY A 71 -5.14 7.51 10.87
C GLY A 71 -4.18 6.83 11.86
N LEU A 72 -2.97 6.43 11.44
CA LEU A 72 -2.05 5.76 12.36
C LEU A 72 -1.41 6.74 13.35
N ARG A 73 -1.28 6.28 14.60
CA ARG A 73 -0.59 7.00 15.67
C ARG A 73 0.69 6.29 16.02
N PHE A 74 1.71 7.08 16.33
CA PHE A 74 3.04 6.57 16.60
C PHE A 74 3.55 7.07 17.94
N SER A 75 4.33 6.25 18.61
CA SER A 75 5.18 6.69 19.71
C SER A 75 6.63 6.32 19.43
N LYS A 76 7.54 7.27 19.61
CA LYS A 76 8.98 7.06 19.50
C LYS A 76 9.57 6.90 20.89
N GLU A 77 10.40 5.89 21.08
CA GLU A 77 11.32 5.88 22.21
C GLU A 77 12.50 6.82 21.92
N LYS A 78 12.98 7.53 22.94
CA LYS A 78 14.03 8.55 22.76
C LYS A 78 15.37 8.01 22.24
N ASN A 79 15.59 6.69 22.31
CA ASN A 79 16.87 6.06 22.05
C ASN A 79 16.77 4.80 21.17
N ASP A 80 15.59 4.47 20.64
CA ASP A 80 15.42 3.22 19.89
C ASP A 80 15.20 3.50 18.40
N HIS A 81 15.83 2.68 17.55
CA HIS A 81 15.56 2.64 16.11
C HIS A 81 14.22 1.94 15.82
N LEU A 82 13.57 1.44 16.86
CA LEU A 82 12.28 0.77 16.83
C LEU A 82 11.15 1.79 17.03
N GLY A 83 10.06 1.57 16.29
CA GLY A 83 8.87 2.38 16.40
C GLY A 83 7.69 1.59 16.94
N HIS A 84 6.81 2.30 17.64
CA HIS A 84 5.55 1.74 18.12
C HIS A 84 4.38 2.37 17.36
N VAL A 85 3.50 1.54 16.83
CA VAL A 85 2.25 1.96 16.18
C VAL A 85 1.09 1.66 17.11
N GLU A 86 0.26 2.64 17.44
CA GLU A 86 -0.97 2.39 18.21
C GLU A 86 -1.82 1.40 17.41
N ARG A 87 -2.34 0.37 18.08
CA ARG A 87 -3.23 -0.58 17.41
C ARG A 87 -4.43 0.20 16.87
N PHE A 88 -4.62 0.14 15.57
CA PHE A 88 -5.79 0.77 14.95
C PHE A 88 -7.06 0.04 15.40
N GLU A 89 -8.08 0.81 15.76
CA GLU A 89 -9.39 0.32 16.20
C GLU A 89 -10.48 0.76 15.21
N GLY A 90 -11.67 0.15 15.30
CA GLY A 90 -12.79 0.53 14.43
C GLY A 90 -12.73 -0.06 13.02
N PHE A 91 -12.05 -1.20 12.87
CA PHE A 91 -12.14 -2.01 11.66
C PHE A 91 -13.58 -2.46 11.43
N LEU A 92 -14.02 -2.37 10.19
CA LEU A 92 -15.34 -2.82 9.77
C LEU A 92 -15.27 -4.27 9.29
N GLY A 93 -16.19 -5.09 9.78
CA GLY A 93 -16.53 -6.35 9.13
C GLY A 93 -17.19 -6.10 7.76
N ILE A 94 -17.24 -7.13 6.92
CA ILE A 94 -17.82 -7.07 5.57
C ILE A 94 -19.24 -6.47 5.58
N GLU A 95 -20.07 -6.88 6.54
CA GLU A 95 -21.46 -6.41 6.66
C GLU A 95 -21.58 -4.97 7.18
N GLU A 96 -20.51 -4.41 7.73
CA GLU A 96 -20.48 -3.06 8.31
C GLU A 96 -19.92 -2.01 7.33
N ILE A 97 -19.44 -2.43 6.16
CA ILE A 97 -18.93 -1.53 5.11
C ILE A 97 -20.08 -0.63 4.64
N PRO A 98 -19.93 0.72 4.72
CA PRO A 98 -20.95 1.64 4.24
C PRO A 98 -21.27 1.41 2.77
N ARG A 99 -22.56 1.33 2.44
CA ARG A 99 -23.06 1.13 1.07
C ARG A 99 -23.52 2.43 0.44
N ASP A 100 -22.76 3.49 0.64
CA ASP A 100 -23.04 4.81 0.10
C ASP A 100 -21.98 5.25 -0.93
N SER A 101 -22.39 6.09 -1.86
CA SER A 101 -21.54 6.55 -2.96
C SER A 101 -20.32 7.33 -2.50
N LEU A 102 -20.43 8.09 -1.40
CA LEU A 102 -19.36 8.95 -0.90
C LEU A 102 -18.22 8.12 -0.30
N TYR A 103 -18.56 7.06 0.45
CA TYR A 103 -17.58 6.11 0.98
C TYR A 103 -16.72 5.51 -0.13
N TYR A 104 -17.36 4.95 -1.17
CA TYR A 104 -16.65 4.34 -2.30
C TYR A 104 -15.81 5.35 -3.09
N PHE A 105 -16.33 6.57 -3.25
CA PHE A 105 -15.58 7.65 -3.89
C PHE A 105 -14.31 8.02 -3.08
N ASN A 106 -14.42 8.17 -1.76
CA ASN A 106 -13.27 8.45 -0.90
C ASN A 106 -12.26 7.29 -0.90
N VAL A 107 -12.74 6.05 -0.87
CA VAL A 107 -11.90 4.85 -1.02
C VAL A 107 -11.14 4.89 -2.35
N GLY A 108 -11.81 5.23 -3.45
CA GLY A 108 -11.16 5.43 -4.75
C GLY A 108 -10.02 6.45 -4.70
N LYS A 109 -10.22 7.59 -4.02
CA LYS A 109 -9.18 8.61 -3.84
C LYS A 109 -7.99 8.14 -3.01
N GLN A 110 -8.25 7.34 -1.98
CA GLN A 110 -7.18 6.77 -1.15
C GLN A 110 -6.35 5.76 -1.95
N ILE A 111 -7.01 4.92 -2.76
CA ILE A 111 -6.32 4.04 -3.72
C ILE A 111 -5.46 4.86 -4.69
N ALA A 112 -5.99 5.97 -5.23
CA ALA A 112 -5.22 6.86 -6.10
C ALA A 112 -3.94 7.35 -5.44
N TYR A 113 -4.03 7.75 -4.17
CA TYR A 113 -2.90 8.19 -3.37
C TYR A 113 -1.85 7.10 -3.18
N PHE A 114 -2.25 5.91 -2.74
CA PHE A 114 -1.33 4.78 -2.55
C PHE A 114 -0.64 4.38 -3.86
N MET A 115 -1.39 4.35 -4.96
CA MET A 115 -0.84 4.06 -6.29
C MET A 115 0.12 5.13 -6.79
N ALA A 116 -0.23 6.40 -6.60
CA ALA A 116 0.59 7.53 -7.00
C ALA A 116 1.96 7.46 -6.33
N LEU A 117 2.02 7.10 -5.06
CA LEU A 117 3.25 6.91 -4.29
C LEU A 117 3.96 5.56 -4.55
N GLY A 118 3.37 4.69 -5.38
CA GLY A 118 3.93 3.37 -5.65
C GLY A 118 4.04 2.52 -4.39
N ILE A 119 3.01 2.56 -3.54
CA ILE A 119 2.89 1.62 -2.42
C ILE A 119 2.48 0.26 -3.00
N THR A 120 3.17 -0.79 -2.58
CA THR A 120 2.99 -2.18 -3.02
C THR A 120 2.93 -3.09 -1.81
N ASP A 121 2.68 -4.39 -2.03
CA ASP A 121 2.49 -5.38 -0.97
C ASP A 121 1.29 -5.07 -0.05
N ILE A 122 0.25 -4.51 -0.65
CA ILE A 122 -0.97 -4.09 0.04
C ILE A 122 -1.94 -5.28 0.11
N LEU A 123 -1.55 -6.28 0.89
CA LEU A 123 -2.34 -7.49 1.15
C LEU A 123 -3.45 -7.23 2.18
N LEU A 124 -4.35 -8.20 2.34
CA LEU A 124 -5.51 -8.16 3.23
C LEU A 124 -5.10 -7.94 4.69
N GLU A 125 -4.04 -8.57 5.14
CA GLU A 125 -3.47 -8.43 6.47
C GLU A 125 -2.96 -7.00 6.72
N ASN A 126 -2.43 -6.34 5.68
CA ASN A 126 -1.86 -4.98 5.74
C ASN A 126 -2.91 -3.89 5.46
N THR A 127 -4.12 -4.28 5.08
CA THR A 127 -5.21 -3.37 4.73
C THR A 127 -6.35 -3.49 5.73
N LYS A 128 -6.92 -2.34 6.12
CA LYS A 128 -8.00 -2.29 7.09
C LYS A 128 -9.09 -1.34 6.63
N LEU A 129 -10.30 -1.85 6.50
CA LEU A 129 -11.47 -1.03 6.21
C LEU A 129 -12.02 -0.42 7.49
N HIS A 130 -12.34 0.86 7.46
CA HIS A 130 -12.97 1.60 8.54
C HIS A 130 -13.94 2.63 7.98
N ARG A 131 -14.66 3.38 8.83
CA ARG A 131 -15.70 4.32 8.38
C ARG A 131 -15.18 5.45 7.46
N GLY A 132 -13.90 5.81 7.59
CA GLY A 132 -13.25 6.81 6.74
C GLY A 132 -12.68 6.24 5.43
N GLY A 133 -12.70 4.94 5.22
CA GLY A 133 -12.19 4.27 4.02
C GLY A 133 -11.19 3.17 4.35
N ILE A 134 -10.00 3.25 3.77
CA ILE A 134 -8.91 2.28 3.89
C ILE A 134 -7.77 2.88 4.73
N GLN A 135 -7.35 2.13 5.73
CA GLN A 135 -6.11 2.35 6.46
C GLN A 135 -5.10 1.26 6.10
N LEU A 136 -3.93 1.64 5.63
CA LEU A 136 -2.79 0.71 5.52
C LEU A 136 -2.05 0.69 6.86
N ILE A 137 -1.73 -0.50 7.36
CA ILE A 137 -0.98 -0.69 8.61
C ILE A 137 0.50 -1.03 8.38
N ASP A 138 0.85 -1.32 7.12
CA ASP A 138 2.21 -1.57 6.67
C ASP A 138 2.44 -0.94 5.30
N VAL A 139 3.46 -0.09 5.19
CA VAL A 139 3.80 0.64 3.96
C VAL A 139 5.30 0.78 3.77
N GLU A 140 6.07 -0.30 3.94
CA GLU A 140 7.52 -0.26 3.72
C GLU A 140 7.97 -0.51 2.27
N CYS A 141 7.09 -1.07 1.44
CA CYS A 141 7.29 -1.29 0.01
C CYS A 141 6.72 -0.12 -0.80
N VAL A 142 7.47 0.98 -0.85
CA VAL A 142 7.03 2.26 -1.44
C VAL A 142 7.90 2.71 -2.60
N LEU A 143 7.46 3.78 -3.28
CA LEU A 143 8.19 4.39 -4.39
C LEU A 143 8.53 3.37 -5.48
N SER A 144 7.64 2.40 -5.65
CA SER A 144 7.69 1.44 -6.75
C SER A 144 7.23 2.12 -8.04
N ASN A 145 7.87 1.80 -9.15
CA ASN A 145 7.37 2.17 -10.48
C ASN A 145 6.24 1.21 -10.91
N THR A 146 5.27 1.01 -10.03
CA THR A 146 4.03 0.32 -10.35
C THR A 146 3.34 1.02 -11.51
N ILE A 147 2.85 0.23 -12.46
CA ILE A 147 2.21 0.65 -13.71
C ILE A 147 0.73 0.26 -13.79
N ALA A 148 0.24 -0.55 -12.85
CA ALA A 148 -1.15 -1.00 -12.75
C ALA A 148 -1.60 -1.16 -11.28
N ILE A 149 -2.91 -1.16 -11.00
CA ILE A 149 -3.41 -1.27 -9.63
C ILE A 149 -3.11 -2.65 -9.03
N GLU A 150 -3.09 -3.68 -9.87
CA GLU A 150 -2.89 -5.08 -9.48
C GLU A 150 -1.48 -5.33 -8.95
N GLU A 151 -0.48 -4.61 -9.46
CA GLU A 151 0.90 -4.64 -8.97
C GLU A 151 1.04 -4.16 -7.52
N SER A 152 0.06 -3.41 -7.01
CA SER A 152 0.06 -3.02 -5.59
C SER A 152 -0.46 -4.10 -4.64
N SER A 153 -1.03 -5.19 -5.18
CA SER A 153 -1.78 -6.20 -4.42
C SER A 153 -3.09 -5.70 -3.79
N LEU A 154 -3.54 -4.48 -4.10
CA LEU A 154 -4.90 -4.02 -3.74
C LEU A 154 -5.99 -4.79 -4.47
N LEU A 155 -5.76 -5.10 -5.75
CA LEU A 155 -6.65 -5.86 -6.61
C LEU A 155 -5.91 -7.06 -7.23
N PRO A 156 -6.61 -8.18 -7.45
CA PRO A 156 -6.11 -9.29 -8.29
C PRO A 156 -5.85 -8.91 -9.74
N TYR A 157 -4.91 -9.60 -10.37
CA TYR A 157 -4.83 -9.63 -11.83
C TYR A 157 -6.06 -10.31 -12.43
N PRO A 158 -6.52 -9.87 -13.61
CA PRO A 158 -7.62 -10.51 -14.33
C PRO A 158 -7.47 -12.03 -14.51
N GLU A 159 -6.24 -12.50 -14.67
CA GLU A 159 -5.83 -13.88 -14.92
C GLU A 159 -5.53 -14.72 -13.67
N ASP A 160 -5.42 -14.10 -12.48
CA ASP A 160 -5.09 -14.80 -11.25
C ASP A 160 -6.31 -15.50 -10.67
N ASP A 161 -6.09 -16.68 -10.09
CA ASP A 161 -7.09 -17.31 -9.24
C ASP A 161 -7.26 -16.45 -7.97
N PHE A 162 -8.50 -16.01 -7.74
CA PHE A 162 -8.82 -15.12 -6.64
C PHE A 162 -8.75 -15.86 -5.30
N ASP A 163 -7.60 -15.78 -4.63
CA ASP A 163 -7.29 -16.50 -3.39
C ASP A 163 -7.66 -15.75 -2.10
N GLY A 164 -8.12 -14.51 -2.25
CA GLY A 164 -8.58 -13.68 -1.15
C GLY A 164 -7.49 -12.92 -0.39
N GLN A 165 -6.26 -12.89 -0.88
CA GLN A 165 -5.13 -12.23 -0.18
C GLN A 165 -5.03 -10.72 -0.48
N TYR A 166 -5.78 -10.21 -1.45
CA TYR A 166 -5.69 -8.81 -1.88
C TYR A 166 -6.33 -7.82 -0.91
N GLY A 167 -5.73 -6.64 -0.75
CA GLY A 167 -6.14 -5.64 0.25
C GLY A 167 -7.61 -5.22 0.18
N LEU A 168 -8.20 -5.16 -1.02
CA LEU A 168 -9.60 -4.77 -1.23
C LEU A 168 -10.56 -5.96 -1.34
N PHE A 169 -10.11 -7.19 -1.07
CA PHE A 169 -10.96 -8.37 -1.13
C PHE A 169 -12.32 -8.19 -0.42
N PRO A 170 -12.40 -7.66 0.83
CA PRO A 170 -13.67 -7.50 1.53
C PRO A 170 -14.60 -6.52 0.84
N LEU A 171 -14.07 -5.49 0.17
CA LEU A 171 -14.84 -4.50 -0.56
C LEU A 171 -15.39 -5.08 -1.86
N ILE A 172 -14.56 -5.82 -2.61
CA ILE A 172 -14.95 -6.43 -3.89
C ILE A 172 -15.99 -7.52 -3.70
N TYR A 173 -15.79 -8.37 -2.70
CA TYR A 173 -16.62 -9.55 -2.47
C TYR A 173 -17.84 -9.24 -1.59
N GLY A 174 -17.67 -8.34 -0.63
CA GLY A 174 -18.70 -7.98 0.34
C GLY A 174 -19.86 -7.20 -0.26
N VAL A 175 -19.61 -6.41 -1.29
CA VAL A 175 -20.61 -5.48 -1.82
C VAL A 175 -21.01 -5.83 -3.25
N LYS A 176 -22.25 -6.32 -3.37
CA LYS A 176 -22.84 -6.82 -4.63
C LYS A 176 -23.55 -5.74 -5.44
N GLU A 177 -23.11 -4.49 -5.34
CA GLU A 177 -23.76 -3.32 -5.95
C GLU A 177 -22.82 -2.68 -6.99
N PRO A 178 -22.97 -2.99 -8.31
CA PRO A 178 -22.08 -2.49 -9.35
C PRO A 178 -21.97 -0.96 -9.42
N ALA A 179 -23.02 -0.24 -9.04
CA ALA A 179 -23.03 1.23 -9.02
C ALA A 179 -21.98 1.80 -8.05
N LEU A 180 -21.74 1.14 -6.91
CA LEU A 180 -20.76 1.58 -5.92
C LEU A 180 -19.32 1.45 -6.45
N PHE A 181 -19.02 0.43 -7.26
CA PHE A 181 -17.73 0.35 -7.96
C PHE A 181 -17.56 1.46 -9.01
N GLY A 182 -18.65 1.96 -9.58
CA GLY A 182 -18.62 3.16 -10.41
C GLY A 182 -18.10 4.37 -9.64
N HIS A 183 -18.59 4.58 -8.41
CA HIS A 183 -18.10 5.66 -7.55
C HIS A 183 -16.65 5.48 -7.12
N LEU A 184 -16.21 4.24 -6.87
CA LEU A 184 -14.80 3.94 -6.61
C LEU A 184 -13.92 4.31 -7.81
N ALA A 185 -14.33 3.96 -9.03
CA ALA A 185 -13.61 4.32 -10.24
C ALA A 185 -13.54 5.84 -10.46
N LEU A 186 -14.63 6.55 -10.19
CA LEU A 186 -14.67 8.02 -10.25
C LEU A 186 -13.73 8.64 -9.22
N GLY A 187 -13.74 8.13 -7.98
CA GLY A 187 -12.85 8.59 -6.91
C GLY A 187 -11.37 8.35 -7.23
N LEU A 188 -11.06 7.18 -7.81
CA LEU A 188 -9.70 6.87 -8.27
C LEU A 188 -9.24 7.85 -9.35
N ALA A 189 -10.10 8.12 -10.34
CA ALA A 189 -9.79 9.06 -11.39
C ALA A 189 -9.56 10.48 -10.85
N ASP A 190 -10.49 10.96 -10.01
CA ASP A 190 -10.42 12.28 -9.39
C ASP A 190 -9.17 12.44 -8.51
N GLY A 191 -8.84 11.42 -7.72
CA GLY A 191 -7.63 11.41 -6.89
C GLY A 191 -6.35 11.49 -7.73
N LEU A 192 -6.23 10.68 -8.79
CA LEU A 192 -5.04 10.71 -9.66
C LEU A 192 -4.89 12.03 -10.40
N ILE A 193 -5.99 12.62 -10.88
CA ILE A 193 -5.99 13.93 -11.54
C ILE A 193 -5.56 15.01 -10.54
N SER A 194 -6.17 15.03 -9.35
CA SER A 194 -5.85 16.02 -8.31
C SER A 194 -4.39 15.92 -7.86
N ILE A 195 -3.86 14.70 -7.69
CA ILE A 195 -2.43 14.49 -7.38
C ILE A 195 -1.54 15.00 -8.52
N ALA A 196 -1.92 14.76 -9.78
CA ALA A 196 -1.15 15.24 -10.93
C ALA A 196 -1.11 16.79 -10.99
N GLN A 197 -2.20 17.46 -10.62
CA GLN A 197 -2.25 18.93 -10.53
C GLN A 197 -1.35 19.48 -9.43
N HIS A 198 -1.24 18.79 -8.29
CA HIS A 198 -0.43 19.21 -7.14
C HIS A 198 0.91 18.47 -7.04
N HIS A 199 1.38 17.83 -8.11
CA HIS A 199 2.53 16.92 -8.04
C HIS A 199 3.80 17.62 -7.55
N GLN A 200 4.03 18.89 -7.92
CA GLN A 200 5.22 19.64 -7.51
C GLN A 200 5.24 19.88 -5.99
N GLU A 201 4.11 20.31 -5.41
CA GLU A 201 3.96 20.46 -3.96
C GLU A 201 4.19 19.11 -3.27
N LEU A 202 3.61 18.02 -3.80
CA LEU A 202 3.78 16.69 -3.23
C LEU A 202 5.25 16.22 -3.28
N VAL A 203 5.95 16.43 -4.40
CA VAL A 203 7.39 16.15 -4.50
C VAL A 203 8.16 16.96 -3.47
N GLN A 204 7.88 18.25 -3.37
CA GLN A 204 8.60 19.14 -2.45
C GLN A 204 8.41 18.74 -0.99
N GLU A 205 7.18 18.43 -0.58
CA GLU A 205 6.88 17.97 0.78
C GLU A 205 7.55 16.63 1.08
N LEU A 206 7.49 15.68 0.14
CA LEU A 206 8.19 14.40 0.27
C LEU A 206 9.70 14.59 0.37
N GLU A 207 10.32 15.35 -0.54
CA GLU A 207 11.75 15.60 -0.52
C GLU A 207 12.18 16.34 0.75
N THR A 208 11.38 17.29 1.24
CA THR A 208 11.64 18.00 2.51
C THR A 208 11.64 17.03 3.69
N ALA A 209 10.62 16.18 3.79
CA ALA A 209 10.54 15.18 4.84
C ALA A 209 11.70 14.18 4.78
N LEU A 210 12.03 13.68 3.58
CA LEU A 210 13.07 12.67 3.39
C LEU A 210 14.48 13.26 3.63
N ASN A 211 14.73 14.50 3.23
CA ASN A 211 16.01 15.18 3.45
C ASN A 211 16.22 15.62 4.90
N SER A 212 15.17 15.64 5.73
CA SER A 212 15.29 15.92 7.17
C SER A 212 15.89 14.75 7.97
N THR A 213 15.99 13.57 7.35
CA THR A 213 16.55 12.38 7.98
C THR A 213 18.08 12.39 7.93
N ALA A 214 18.73 11.92 9.00
CA ALA A 214 20.20 11.89 9.08
C ALA A 214 20.85 10.92 8.07
N THR A 215 20.12 9.90 7.64
CA THR A 215 20.57 8.89 6.68
C THR A 215 19.50 8.68 5.61
N PRO A 216 19.89 8.41 4.35
CA PRO A 216 18.93 8.11 3.29
C PRO A 216 17.91 7.04 3.72
N PRO A 217 16.60 7.29 3.57
CA PRO A 217 15.52 6.38 3.93
C PRO A 217 15.69 4.98 3.33
N LEU A 218 15.36 3.96 4.12
CA LEU A 218 15.34 2.56 3.70
C LEU A 218 14.00 2.21 3.07
N VAL A 219 14.01 1.50 1.94
CA VAL A 219 12.80 0.98 1.28
C VAL A 219 12.91 -0.53 1.19
N ARG A 220 11.88 -1.27 1.65
CA ARG A 220 11.84 -2.73 1.56
C ARG A 220 11.77 -3.16 0.09
N VAL A 221 12.49 -4.22 -0.23
CA VAL A 221 12.53 -4.84 -1.56
C VAL A 221 12.02 -6.27 -1.42
N LEU A 222 10.96 -6.60 -2.14
CA LEU A 222 10.47 -7.97 -2.22
C LEU A 222 11.19 -8.69 -3.37
N MET A 223 12.01 -9.67 -3.02
CA MET A 223 12.72 -10.50 -3.99
C MET A 223 11.82 -11.62 -4.54
N ARG A 224 10.81 -12.01 -3.76
CA ARG A 224 9.91 -13.13 -3.95
C ARG A 224 8.66 -12.91 -3.08
N ALA A 225 7.56 -13.59 -3.39
CA ALA A 225 6.38 -13.62 -2.52
C ALA A 225 6.72 -14.27 -1.17
N THR A 226 6.22 -13.69 -0.08
CA THR A 226 6.49 -14.17 1.28
C THR A 226 5.98 -15.60 1.50
N SER A 227 4.85 -15.95 0.89
CA SER A 227 4.26 -17.29 0.96
C SER A 227 5.20 -18.40 0.47
N GLU A 228 6.09 -18.11 -0.48
CA GLU A 228 7.08 -19.09 -0.95
C GLU A 228 8.14 -19.40 0.12
N TYR A 229 8.55 -18.40 0.90
CA TYR A 229 9.47 -18.60 2.01
C TYR A 229 8.79 -19.36 3.15
N ASP A 230 7.55 -19.00 3.47
CA ASP A 230 6.75 -19.69 4.49
C ASP A 230 6.59 -21.17 4.20
N LEU A 231 6.22 -21.52 2.97
CA LEU A 231 6.08 -22.92 2.55
C LEU A 231 7.39 -23.70 2.67
N PHE A 232 8.52 -23.04 2.39
CA PHE A 232 9.84 -23.66 2.57
C PHE A 232 10.20 -23.84 4.05
N LEU A 233 10.02 -22.81 4.88
CA LEU A 233 10.32 -22.84 6.31
C LEU A 233 9.49 -23.90 7.04
N ARG A 234 8.25 -24.12 6.60
CA ARG A 234 7.36 -25.20 7.09
C ARG A 234 7.73 -26.58 6.56
N LYS A 235 8.66 -26.66 5.60
CA LYS A 235 9.08 -27.89 4.89
C LYS A 235 7.96 -28.52 4.07
N ASP A 236 6.98 -27.73 3.66
CA ASP A 236 5.81 -28.20 2.92
C ASP A 236 6.14 -28.36 1.42
N ILE A 237 6.86 -27.40 0.84
CA ILE A 237 7.11 -27.34 -0.60
C ILE A 237 8.54 -26.86 -0.86
N MET A 238 9.23 -27.53 -1.80
CA MET A 238 10.50 -27.03 -2.35
C MET A 238 10.22 -25.92 -3.37
N PRO A 239 10.97 -24.81 -3.33
CA PRO A 239 10.73 -23.70 -4.23
C PRO A 239 10.99 -24.14 -5.69
N GLN A 240 10.16 -23.67 -6.62
CA GLN A 240 10.37 -23.96 -8.05
C GLN A 240 11.65 -23.28 -8.58
N VAL A 241 12.00 -22.13 -8.01
CA VAL A 241 13.23 -21.40 -8.30
C VAL A 241 14.15 -21.46 -7.08
N PRO A 242 15.38 -21.97 -7.21
CA PRO A 242 16.33 -22.05 -6.10
C PRO A 242 16.51 -20.69 -5.40
N PHE A 243 16.63 -20.72 -4.09
CA PHE A 243 17.01 -19.54 -3.32
C PHE A 243 18.43 -19.11 -3.66
N THR A 244 18.63 -17.80 -3.65
CA THR A 244 19.95 -17.20 -3.76
C THR A 244 20.75 -17.41 -2.47
N PRO A 245 22.08 -17.25 -2.47
CA PRO A 245 22.88 -17.45 -1.26
C PRO A 245 22.43 -16.60 -0.07
N CYS A 246 22.00 -15.35 -0.29
CA CYS A 246 21.54 -14.46 0.77
C CYS A 246 20.11 -14.74 1.24
N GLU A 247 19.21 -15.25 0.37
CA GLU A 247 17.93 -15.82 0.81
C GLU A 247 18.19 -17.06 1.68
N GLN A 248 19.05 -17.97 1.22
CA GLN A 248 19.37 -19.21 1.94
C GLN A 248 19.99 -18.93 3.31
N GLU A 249 20.92 -17.98 3.39
CA GLU A 249 21.55 -17.59 4.67
C GLU A 249 20.53 -17.11 5.71
N GLN A 250 19.47 -16.42 5.28
CA GLN A 250 18.38 -15.97 6.15
C GLN A 250 17.44 -17.12 6.51
N LEU A 251 17.06 -17.95 5.53
CA LEU A 251 16.20 -19.11 5.74
C LEU A 251 16.83 -20.16 6.66
N ASP A 252 18.16 -20.34 6.59
CA ASP A 252 18.92 -21.24 7.47
C ASP A 252 18.83 -20.81 8.95
N ARG A 253 18.53 -19.53 9.22
CA ARG A 253 18.27 -19.01 10.57
C ARG A 253 16.81 -19.18 11.01
N GLY A 254 15.92 -19.57 10.10
CA GLY A 254 14.48 -19.58 10.30
C GLY A 254 13.80 -18.23 10.06
N ASP A 255 14.49 -17.28 9.41
CA ASP A 255 13.93 -15.97 9.08
C ASP A 255 13.26 -16.02 7.68
N VAL A 256 12.14 -15.32 7.51
CA VAL A 256 11.67 -14.89 6.20
C VAL A 256 12.65 -13.82 5.68
N PRO A 257 13.25 -13.99 4.49
CA PRO A 257 14.24 -13.06 3.96
C PRO A 257 13.73 -11.61 3.86
N TYR A 258 14.51 -10.69 4.41
CA TYR A 258 14.22 -9.26 4.45
C TYR A 258 15.30 -8.49 3.71
N PHE A 259 14.92 -7.88 2.59
CA PHE A 259 15.82 -7.07 1.77
C PHE A 259 15.36 -5.62 1.74
N PHE A 260 16.32 -4.71 1.62
CA PHE A 260 16.05 -3.30 1.52
C PHE A 260 17.11 -2.58 0.69
N LYS A 261 16.85 -1.32 0.38
CA LYS A 261 17.87 -0.42 -0.17
C LYS A 261 17.68 0.99 0.38
N HIS A 262 18.77 1.75 0.36
CA HIS A 262 18.67 3.19 0.59
C HIS A 262 18.07 3.87 -0.64
N MET A 263 17.20 4.86 -0.42
CA MET A 263 16.67 5.68 -1.50
C MET A 263 17.82 6.30 -2.30
N GLY A 264 17.78 6.16 -3.63
CA GLY A 264 18.86 6.58 -4.54
C GLY A 264 19.98 5.56 -4.74
N ASP A 265 20.07 4.50 -3.93
CA ASP A 265 20.97 3.38 -4.17
C ASP A 265 20.27 2.32 -5.06
N HIS A 266 21.06 1.68 -5.92
CA HIS A 266 20.62 0.58 -6.79
C HIS A 266 20.96 -0.79 -6.19
N ARG A 267 21.79 -0.83 -5.15
CA ARG A 267 22.22 -2.06 -4.50
C ARG A 267 21.20 -2.49 -3.45
N ILE A 268 20.92 -3.78 -3.43
CA ILE A 268 20.05 -4.41 -2.44
C ILE A 268 20.92 -4.86 -1.27
N GLN A 269 20.45 -4.65 -0.07
CA GLN A 269 21.11 -5.00 1.18
C GLN A 269 20.20 -5.89 2.04
N TYR A 270 20.83 -6.60 2.97
CA TYR A 270 20.17 -7.33 4.06
C TYR A 270 21.02 -7.23 5.33
N TYR A 271 20.45 -7.57 6.48
CA TYR A 271 21.20 -7.58 7.74
C TYR A 271 21.99 -8.89 7.89
N LYS A 272 23.29 -8.76 8.12
CA LYS A 272 24.26 -9.84 8.30
C LYS A 272 24.30 -10.37 9.73
N ASP A 273 23.95 -9.53 10.70
CA ASP A 273 23.91 -9.91 12.11
C ASP A 273 22.84 -9.17 12.91
N ALA A 274 22.62 -9.63 14.14
CA ALA A 274 21.66 -9.06 15.08
C ALA A 274 22.03 -7.64 15.55
N GLN A 275 23.21 -7.12 15.19
CA GLN A 275 23.65 -5.75 15.45
C GLN A 275 23.28 -4.81 14.28
N TYR A 276 22.55 -5.32 13.28
CA TYR A 276 22.14 -4.60 12.08
C TYR A 276 23.29 -4.16 11.18
N ASN A 277 24.43 -4.85 11.22
CA ASN A 277 25.45 -4.69 10.18
C ASN A 277 24.87 -5.17 8.85
N THR A 278 25.12 -4.42 7.77
CA THR A 278 24.53 -4.70 6.46
C THR A 278 25.53 -5.35 5.50
N GLU A 279 25.02 -6.19 4.61
CA GLU A 279 25.78 -6.77 3.50
C GLU A 279 25.05 -6.57 2.18
N PHE A 280 25.81 -6.42 1.08
CA PHE A 280 25.23 -6.28 -0.24
C PHE A 280 24.81 -7.65 -0.77
N SER A 281 23.57 -7.73 -1.23
CA SER A 281 23.12 -8.86 -2.02
C SER A 281 23.83 -8.85 -3.38
N THR A 282 24.49 -9.95 -3.73
CA THR A 282 25.09 -10.15 -5.06
C THR A 282 24.05 -10.43 -6.14
N VAL A 283 22.78 -10.53 -5.76
CA VAL A 283 21.69 -10.96 -6.61
C VAL A 283 21.23 -9.81 -7.49
N ARG A 284 21.17 -10.09 -8.80
CA ARG A 284 20.31 -9.30 -9.68
C ARG A 284 18.89 -9.84 -9.55
N PRO A 285 17.92 -8.98 -9.21
CA PRO A 285 16.50 -9.28 -9.26
C PRO A 285 16.14 -10.23 -10.43
N SER A 286 15.52 -11.38 -10.13
CA SER A 286 15.12 -12.37 -11.13
C SER A 286 14.01 -11.80 -12.03
N ARG A 287 14.18 -11.86 -13.36
CA ARG A 287 13.20 -11.33 -14.34
C ARG A 287 11.93 -12.20 -14.52
N LYS A 288 11.90 -13.40 -13.97
CA LYS A 288 10.79 -14.36 -14.17
C LYS A 288 10.09 -14.60 -12.84
N GLY A 289 8.86 -14.11 -12.71
CA GLY A 289 7.96 -14.50 -11.62
C GLY A 289 7.17 -13.34 -11.04
N PHE A 290 7.84 -12.24 -10.70
CA PHE A 290 7.20 -11.03 -10.23
C PHE A 290 7.92 -9.82 -10.84
N SER A 291 7.16 -8.83 -11.30
CA SER A 291 7.69 -7.51 -11.66
C SER A 291 8.50 -7.04 -10.48
N LEU A 292 9.82 -7.10 -10.63
CA LEU A 292 10.76 -6.65 -9.61
C LEU A 292 10.34 -5.25 -9.27
N SER A 293 9.81 -5.08 -8.07
CA SER A 293 9.40 -3.79 -7.58
C SER A 293 10.65 -2.92 -7.71
N GLN A 294 10.67 -2.08 -8.74
CA GLN A 294 11.67 -1.06 -8.88
C GLN A 294 11.28 -0.04 -7.81
N THR A 295 11.46 -0.39 -6.54
CA THR A 295 11.11 0.44 -5.38
C THR A 295 12.19 1.47 -5.19
N GLY A 296 12.00 2.45 -4.29
CA GLY A 296 13.00 3.44 -3.94
C GLY A 296 13.52 4.28 -5.12
N PHE A 297 12.64 4.58 -6.08
CA PHE A 297 12.84 5.74 -6.95
C PHE A 297 12.75 7.04 -6.18
N TYR A 298 13.19 8.13 -6.79
CA TYR A 298 12.98 9.45 -6.20
C TYR A 298 11.50 9.86 -6.33
N PRO A 299 10.95 10.61 -5.35
CA PRO A 299 9.59 11.13 -5.39
C PRO A 299 9.23 11.74 -6.75
N LYS A 300 10.10 12.59 -7.31
CA LYS A 300 9.92 13.24 -8.62
C LYS A 300 9.69 12.28 -9.80
N GLN A 301 10.20 11.06 -9.74
CA GLN A 301 10.01 10.06 -10.79
C GLN A 301 8.66 9.35 -10.64
N ILE A 302 8.25 9.13 -9.40
CA ILE A 302 7.05 8.38 -9.05
C ILE A 302 5.81 9.25 -9.23
N VAL A 303 5.79 10.49 -8.76
CA VAL A 303 4.61 11.36 -8.94
C VAL A 303 4.65 12.20 -10.23
N ALA A 304 5.47 11.81 -11.21
CA ALA A 304 5.56 12.51 -12.48
C ALA A 304 4.22 12.44 -13.26
N PRO A 305 3.71 13.57 -13.81
CA PRO A 305 2.43 13.59 -14.52
C PRO A 305 2.30 12.55 -15.66
N PRO A 306 3.35 12.28 -16.48
CA PRO A 306 3.27 11.21 -17.48
C PRO A 306 3.00 9.82 -16.89
N ARG A 307 3.60 9.51 -15.72
CA ARG A 307 3.36 8.25 -15.00
C ARG A 307 1.94 8.20 -14.44
N LEU A 308 1.49 9.28 -13.79
CA LEU A 308 0.14 9.35 -13.23
C LEU A 308 -0.94 9.20 -14.31
N ASN A 309 -0.75 9.81 -15.48
CA ASN A 309 -1.62 9.65 -16.64
C ASN A 309 -1.63 8.21 -17.17
N PHE A 310 -0.47 7.54 -17.15
CA PHE A 310 -0.39 6.13 -17.53
C PHE A 310 -1.14 5.24 -16.54
N LEU A 311 -0.91 5.45 -15.24
CA LEU A 311 -1.61 4.76 -14.15
C LEU A 311 -3.13 4.92 -14.27
N LEU A 312 -3.61 6.14 -14.51
CA LEU A 312 -5.04 6.41 -14.69
C LEU A 312 -5.63 5.55 -15.83
N LYS A 313 -5.00 5.58 -17.01
CA LYS A 313 -5.48 4.82 -18.18
C LYS A 313 -5.50 3.31 -17.93
N ARG A 314 -4.48 2.78 -17.24
CA ARG A 314 -4.40 1.36 -16.89
C ARG A 314 -5.43 0.96 -15.84
N SER A 315 -5.50 1.70 -14.74
CA SER A 315 -6.39 1.38 -13.62
C SER A 315 -7.86 1.46 -14.02
N LEU A 316 -8.25 2.41 -14.87
CA LEU A 316 -9.62 2.47 -15.40
C LEU A 316 -9.97 1.25 -16.27
N ARG A 317 -9.00 0.70 -17.00
CA ARG A 317 -9.19 -0.55 -17.76
C ARG A 317 -9.40 -1.74 -16.82
N SER A 318 -8.61 -1.83 -15.76
CA SER A 318 -8.71 -2.85 -14.72
C SER A 318 -10.05 -2.80 -13.99
N LEU A 319 -10.47 -1.62 -13.52
CA LEU A 319 -11.78 -1.45 -12.87
C LEU A 319 -12.95 -1.75 -13.81
N ARG A 320 -12.83 -1.43 -15.10
CA ARG A 320 -13.82 -1.84 -16.10
C ARG A 320 -13.90 -3.37 -16.23
N TYR A 321 -12.77 -4.07 -16.14
CA TYR A 321 -12.75 -5.53 -16.14
C TYR A 321 -13.48 -6.06 -14.90
N TRP A 322 -13.10 -5.61 -13.71
CA TRP A 322 -13.69 -6.07 -12.44
C TRP A 322 -15.17 -5.77 -12.31
N THR A 323 -15.62 -4.59 -12.77
CA THR A 323 -17.07 -4.27 -12.86
C THR A 323 -17.81 -5.19 -13.82
N SER A 324 -17.18 -5.61 -14.92
CA SER A 324 -17.79 -6.55 -15.88
C SER A 324 -17.80 -7.99 -15.36
N ILE A 325 -16.82 -8.40 -14.55
CA ILE A 325 -16.73 -9.73 -13.97
C ILE A 325 -17.67 -9.90 -12.78
N GLY A 326 -17.89 -8.84 -11.98
CA GLY A 326 -18.96 -8.82 -10.98
C GLY A 326 -20.33 -9.16 -11.57
N SER A 327 -20.54 -8.99 -12.89
CA SER A 327 -21.75 -9.40 -13.60
C SER A 327 -21.75 -10.86 -14.12
N LYS A 328 -20.60 -11.55 -14.12
CA LYS A 328 -20.40 -12.90 -14.68
C LYS A 328 -20.22 -14.01 -13.65
N TYR A 329 -19.81 -13.71 -12.41
CA TYR A 329 -19.88 -14.71 -11.34
C TYR A 329 -21.36 -15.01 -11.02
N PRO A 330 -21.76 -16.29 -10.87
CA PRO A 330 -23.15 -16.71 -10.88
C PRO A 330 -23.86 -16.29 -9.59
N PHE A 331 -24.40 -15.07 -9.61
CA PHE A 331 -25.55 -14.68 -8.82
C PHE A 331 -26.60 -14.21 -9.80
N SER A 332 -27.77 -14.84 -9.81
CA SER A 332 -28.80 -14.68 -10.84
C SER A 332 -29.17 -13.20 -11.05
N PHE A 333 -28.78 -12.62 -12.18
CA PHE A 333 -29.30 -11.35 -12.66
C PHE A 333 -30.25 -11.60 -13.82
N ALA A 334 -31.55 -11.42 -13.55
CA ALA A 334 -32.52 -11.14 -14.59
C ALA A 334 -32.24 -9.71 -15.11
N SER A 335 -31.56 -9.62 -16.25
CA SER A 335 -31.16 -8.36 -16.86
C SER A 335 -32.39 -7.58 -17.34
N LYS A 336 -32.73 -6.48 -16.66
CA LYS A 336 -33.24 -5.30 -17.37
C LYS A 336 -32.06 -4.38 -17.62
N ARG A 337 -31.78 -4.19 -18.91
CA ARG A 337 -30.72 -3.36 -19.47
C ARG A 337 -30.72 -1.97 -18.83
N THR A 338 -29.72 -1.70 -17.99
CA THR A 338 -29.22 -0.35 -17.79
C THR A 338 -28.03 -0.18 -18.71
N THR A 339 -28.31 0.18 -19.95
CA THR A 339 -27.32 0.75 -20.85
C THR A 339 -26.92 2.08 -20.23
N ILE A 340 -25.84 2.09 -19.45
CA ILE A 340 -25.14 3.35 -19.15
C ILE A 340 -24.61 3.82 -20.50
N GLU A 341 -25.23 4.84 -21.07
CA GLU A 341 -24.77 5.51 -22.28
C GLU A 341 -23.41 6.18 -22.03
N LEU A 342 -22.35 5.37 -22.02
CA LEU A 342 -21.02 5.77 -22.43
C LEU A 342 -20.99 5.79 -23.97
N LYS A 343 -21.88 6.57 -24.59
CA LYS A 343 -21.83 6.84 -26.02
C LYS A 343 -20.83 7.97 -26.26
N GLU A 344 -19.77 7.63 -26.96
CA GLU A 344 -19.09 8.52 -27.92
C GLU A 344 -18.49 9.85 -27.42
N LYS A 345 -17.85 9.89 -26.24
CA LYS A 345 -16.67 10.76 -26.03
C LYS A 345 -15.40 9.89 -25.98
N ARG A 346 -15.11 9.18 -27.08
CA ARG A 346 -13.82 8.50 -27.29
C ARG A 346 -12.90 9.43 -28.08
N ALA A 347 -11.66 9.54 -27.59
CA ALA A 347 -10.50 10.07 -28.28
C ALA A 347 -10.50 11.60 -28.49
N ASN A 348 -10.38 12.34 -27.40
CA ASN A 348 -9.54 13.55 -27.24
C ASN A 348 -9.89 14.21 -25.91
N ILE A 349 -9.74 13.50 -24.79
CA ILE A 349 -9.73 14.17 -23.49
C ILE A 349 -8.33 14.77 -23.36
N THR A 350 -8.16 15.95 -23.94
CA THR A 350 -7.14 16.89 -23.47
C THR A 350 -7.57 17.40 -22.10
N PHE A 351 -6.59 17.71 -21.26
CA PHE A 351 -6.76 18.05 -19.83
C PHE A 351 -7.79 19.18 -19.58
N ASP A 352 -8.10 19.98 -20.60
CA ASP A 352 -9.00 21.14 -20.55
C ASP A 352 -10.50 20.80 -20.63
N ASP A 353 -10.89 19.67 -21.24
CA ASP A 353 -12.31 19.40 -21.55
C ASP A 353 -13.12 18.88 -20.36
N TYR A 354 -12.46 18.38 -19.30
CA TYR A 354 -13.15 17.89 -18.10
C TYR A 354 -13.54 19.03 -17.13
N TYR A 355 -12.86 20.19 -17.22
CA TYR A 355 -13.06 21.32 -16.30
C TYR A 355 -14.09 22.35 -16.79
N SER A 356 -14.32 22.48 -18.10
CA SER A 356 -15.27 23.46 -18.64
C SER A 356 -16.74 23.08 -18.45
N GLU A 357 -17.07 21.80 -18.26
CA GLU A 357 -18.46 21.33 -18.14
C GLU A 357 -18.96 21.13 -16.70
N ASN A 358 -18.09 21.08 -15.68
CA ASN A 358 -18.52 20.73 -14.30
C ASN A 358 -18.15 21.73 -13.19
N PHE A 359 -17.36 22.77 -13.46
CA PHE A 359 -17.05 23.81 -12.48
C PHE A 359 -16.91 25.19 -13.16
N ALA A 360 -18.04 25.76 -13.59
CA ALA A 360 -18.17 27.21 -13.74
C ALA A 360 -18.82 27.77 -12.48
N ILE A 361 -18.26 28.85 -11.92
CA ILE A 361 -18.84 29.64 -10.83
C ILE A 361 -20.22 30.17 -11.25
#